data_AF-A0A6L6CMG5-F1
#
_entry.id   AF-A0A6L6CMG5-F1
#
_cell.length_a   1.000
_cell.length_b   1.000
_cell.length_c   1.000
_cell.angle_alpha   90.00
_cell.angle_beta   90.00
_cell.angle_gamma   90.00
#
_symmetry.space_group_name_H-M   'P 1'
#
loop_
_entity.id
_entity.type
_entity.pdbx_description
1 polymer ?
#
loop_
_entity_poly.entity_id
_entity_poly.type
_entity_poly.pdbx_seq_one_letter_code
_entity_poly.pdbx_strand_id
1 'polypeptide(L)'
;MTNQFRAGFVSFVGRPNVGKSTLTNALVGEKIAITSDKPQTTRKAIRGIVHLPQGQLIIVDTPGLHRPRTLLGQRLNDLVASTLSEIDVIGMCFPAGDKIGPGDRFINEQLGDYRRAKLVAIVTKSETVSREALAN
;
A
#
# COMPACT_ATOMS: atom_id res chain seq x y z
N MET A 1 11.29 25.19 19.99
CA MET A 1 10.51 24.00 19.61
C MET A 1 11.46 23.08 18.87
N THR A 2 11.81 21.93 19.45
CA THR A 2 12.66 20.95 18.76
C THR A 2 11.93 20.50 17.50
N ASN A 3 12.52 20.77 16.34
CA ASN A 3 12.01 20.30 15.06
C ASN A 3 12.20 18.78 15.03
N GLN A 4 11.27 18.06 15.65
CA GLN A 4 11.46 16.66 15.99
C GLN A 4 11.26 15.85 14.71
N PHE A 5 12.37 15.40 14.13
CA PHE A 5 12.38 14.49 13.00
C PHE A 5 11.61 13.21 13.35
N ARG A 6 10.65 12.80 12.51
CA ARG A 6 9.83 11.60 12.73
C ARG A 6 10.04 10.59 11.61
N ALA A 7 10.04 9.31 11.95
CA ALA A 7 10.04 8.23 10.97
C ALA A 7 8.84 7.30 11.21
N GLY A 8 8.29 6.75 10.14
CA GLY A 8 7.17 5.81 10.24
C GLY A 8 7.08 4.88 9.04
N PHE A 9 6.47 3.71 9.27
CA PHE A 9 6.24 2.69 8.26
C PHE A 9 4.89 2.88 7.59
N VAL A 10 4.89 2.85 6.25
CA VAL A 10 3.68 2.93 5.43
C VAL A 10 3.62 1.75 4.49
N SER A 11 2.44 1.19 4.28
CA SER A 11 2.20 0.20 3.22
C SER A 11 1.05 0.62 2.33
N PHE A 12 1.20 0.41 1.02
CA PHE A 12 0.14 0.64 0.04
C PHE A 12 -0.49 -0.69 -0.34
N VAL A 13 -1.81 -0.77 -0.19
CA VAL A 13 -2.61 -1.98 -0.44
C VAL A 13 -3.73 -1.68 -1.44
N GLY A 14 -4.29 -2.74 -2.03
CA GLY A 14 -5.34 -2.65 -3.05
C GLY A 14 -5.16 -3.70 -4.13
N ARG A 15 -6.17 -3.84 -5.01
CA ARG A 15 -6.18 -4.84 -6.09
C ARG A 15 -4.93 -4.75 -6.99
N PRO A 16 -4.59 -5.80 -7.76
CA PRO A 16 -3.58 -5.69 -8.82
C PRO A 16 -3.84 -4.47 -9.73
N ASN A 17 -2.78 -3.81 -10.20
CA ASN A 17 -2.84 -2.70 -11.17
C ASN A 17 -3.57 -1.41 -10.76
N VAL A 18 -3.85 -1.23 -9.46
CA VAL A 18 -4.44 0.02 -8.94
C VAL A 18 -3.47 1.19 -8.80
N GLY A 19 -2.23 1.07 -9.27
CA GLY A 19 -1.25 2.18 -9.27
C GLY A 19 -0.34 2.28 -8.04
N LYS A 20 -0.31 1.26 -7.17
CA LYS A 20 0.55 1.23 -5.97
C LYS A 20 2.03 1.48 -6.28
N SER A 21 2.61 0.73 -7.22
CA SER A 21 4.02 0.87 -7.60
C SER A 21 4.32 2.23 -8.24
N THR A 22 3.39 2.77 -9.04
CA THR A 22 3.51 4.11 -9.63
C THR A 22 3.55 5.18 -8.54
N LEU A 23 2.65 5.09 -7.55
CA LEU A 23 2.64 5.97 -6.38
C LEU A 23 3.94 5.87 -5.58
N THR A 24 4.42 4.65 -5.31
CA THR A 24 5.70 4.44 -4.61
C THR A 24 6.88 5.09 -5.34
N ASN A 25 7.00 4.87 -6.65
CA ASN A 25 8.07 5.47 -7.45
C ASN A 25 7.98 7.00 -7.47
N ALA A 26 6.77 7.54 -7.60
CA ALA A 26 6.55 8.99 -7.57
C ALA A 26 6.94 9.60 -6.21
N LEU A 27 6.67 8.90 -5.11
CA LEU A 27 7.01 9.37 -3.77
C LEU A 27 8.51 9.34 -3.48
N VAL A 28 9.23 8.31 -3.94
CA VAL A 28 10.68 8.22 -3.70
C VAL A 28 11.48 9.07 -4.68
N GLY A 29 10.92 9.42 -5.84
CA GLY A 29 11.58 10.25 -6.85
C GLY A 29 12.52 9.45 -7.77
N GLU A 30 12.64 8.14 -7.56
CA GLU A 30 13.39 7.22 -8.43
C GLU A 30 12.56 5.96 -8.72
N LYS A 31 12.86 5.29 -9.83
CA LYS A 31 12.16 4.08 -10.26
C LYS A 31 12.70 2.85 -9.50
N ILE A 32 12.31 2.72 -8.23
CA ILE A 32 12.75 1.66 -7.32
C ILE A 32 11.85 0.41 -7.34
N ALA A 33 10.55 0.59 -7.58
CA ALA A 33 9.59 -0.48 -7.64
C ALA A 33 9.51 -0.99 -9.08
N ILE A 34 10.05 -2.18 -9.31
CA ILE A 34 9.85 -2.93 -10.55
C ILE A 34 8.36 -3.29 -10.62
N THR A 35 7.67 -2.80 -11.63
CA THR A 35 6.34 -3.30 -12.02
C THR A 35 6.54 -4.67 -12.66
N SER A 36 6.63 -5.72 -11.84
CA SER A 36 6.73 -7.11 -12.29
C SER A 36 5.61 -7.92 -11.66
N ASP A 37 4.99 -8.79 -12.45
CA ASP A 37 3.88 -9.65 -12.05
C ASP A 37 4.34 -10.88 -11.22
N LYS A 38 5.64 -11.00 -10.94
CA LYS A 38 6.21 -12.14 -10.21
C LYS A 38 6.33 -11.84 -8.70
N PRO A 39 5.75 -12.68 -7.81
CA PRO A 39 5.93 -12.56 -6.36
C PRO A 39 7.41 -12.75 -6.00
N GLN A 40 8.02 -11.77 -5.32
CA GLN A 40 9.39 -11.89 -4.83
C GLN A 40 9.44 -12.33 -3.36
N THR A 41 10.45 -13.15 -3.05
CA THR A 41 10.69 -13.80 -1.76
C THR A 41 11.71 -13.02 -0.91
N THR A 42 11.27 -12.05 -0.12
CA THR A 42 12.07 -11.49 0.98
C THR A 42 11.13 -11.06 2.12
N ARG A 43 11.45 -11.45 3.37
CA ARG A 43 10.47 -11.42 4.48
C ARG A 43 10.03 -10.03 4.96
N LYS A 44 10.74 -8.96 4.61
CA LYS A 44 10.28 -7.56 4.69
C LYS A 44 10.90 -6.81 3.51
N ALA A 45 10.22 -6.79 2.37
CA ALA A 45 10.72 -6.04 1.21
C ALA A 45 10.43 -4.55 1.43
N ILE A 46 11.34 -3.85 2.11
CA ILE A 46 11.36 -2.39 2.07
C ILE A 46 11.43 -2.00 0.60
N ARG A 47 10.41 -1.30 0.11
CA ARG A 47 10.30 -0.88 -1.30
C ARG A 47 10.93 0.46 -1.54
N GLY A 48 10.96 1.33 -0.54
CA GLY A 48 11.46 2.68 -0.70
C GLY A 48 11.55 3.45 0.59
N ILE A 49 12.39 4.47 0.58
CA ILE A 49 12.54 5.43 1.67
C ILE A 49 12.35 6.82 1.07
N VAL A 50 11.38 7.57 1.59
CA VAL A 50 11.19 8.99 1.25
C VAL A 50 11.74 9.81 2.38
N HIS A 51 12.78 10.59 2.10
CA HIS A 51 13.37 11.51 3.07
C HIS A 51 12.80 12.92 2.88
N LEU A 52 12.31 13.53 3.95
CA LEU A 52 11.75 14.87 4.00
C LEU A 52 12.47 15.69 5.09
N PRO A 53 12.51 17.03 5.01
CA PRO A 53 13.21 17.86 6.00
C PRO A 53 12.77 17.61 7.46
N GLN A 54 11.49 17.29 7.68
CA GLN A 54 10.93 17.02 9.00
C GLN A 54 10.67 15.53 9.31
N GLY A 55 11.07 14.60 8.44
CA GLY A 55 10.85 13.17 8.71
C GLY A 55 11.10 12.22 7.56
N GLN A 56 10.78 10.95 7.78
CA GLN A 56 11.05 9.87 6.83
C GLN A 56 9.87 8.90 6.73
N LEU A 57 9.53 8.52 5.50
CA LEU A 57 8.56 7.47 5.23
C LEU A 57 9.29 6.22 4.77
N ILE A 58 9.09 5.12 5.47
CA ILE A 58 9.60 3.81 5.09
C ILE A 58 8.46 3.05 4.43
N ILE A 59 8.50 2.93 3.10
CA ILE A 59 7.48 2.25 2.32
C ILE A 59 7.79 0.75 2.31
N VAL A 60 6.92 -0.03 2.92
CA VAL A 60 7.05 -1.49 3.04
C VAL A 60 6.13 -2.16 2.05
N ASP A 61 6.69 -3.07 1.25
CA ASP A 61 5.91 -3.99 0.45
C ASP A 61 5.16 -4.96 1.35
N THR A 62 3.87 -5.10 1.08
CA THR A 62 3.09 -6.19 1.64
C THR A 62 2.71 -7.11 0.48
N PRO A 63 2.96 -8.43 0.60
CA PRO A 63 2.38 -9.37 -0.35
C PRO A 63 0.88 -9.09 -0.45
N GLY A 64 0.32 -9.12 -1.66
CA GLY A 64 -1.07 -8.72 -1.83
C GLY A 64 -2.00 -9.57 -0.96
N LEU A 65 -2.92 -8.92 -0.25
CA LEU A 65 -4.01 -9.57 0.48
C LEU A 65 -4.89 -10.31 -0.54
N HIS A 66 -4.72 -11.62 -0.64
CA HIS A 66 -5.50 -12.50 -1.52
C HIS A 66 -6.10 -13.64 -0.69
N ARG A 67 -7.28 -14.13 -1.07
CA ARG A 67 -7.82 -15.36 -0.50
C ARG A 67 -6.88 -16.52 -0.84
N PRO A 68 -6.27 -17.19 0.16
CA PRO A 68 -5.35 -18.27 -0.11
C PRO A 68 -6.14 -19.46 -0.66
N ARG A 69 -5.80 -19.91 -1.86
CA ARG A 69 -6.36 -21.12 -2.49
C ARG A 69 -5.47 -22.36 -2.31
N THR A 70 -4.34 -22.21 -1.60
CA THR A 70 -3.31 -23.23 -1.39
C THR A 70 -2.60 -23.04 -0.04
N LEU A 71 -1.91 -24.07 0.44
CA LEU A 71 -1.02 -24.02 1.63
C LEU A 71 0.10 -22.96 1.51
N LEU A 72 0.59 -22.70 0.29
CA LEU A 72 1.53 -21.60 0.03
C LEU A 72 0.86 -20.24 0.26
N GLY A 73 -0.42 -20.10 -0.12
CA GLY A 73 -1.21 -18.90 0.16
C GLY A 73 -1.37 -18.65 1.66
N GLN A 74 -1.56 -19.69 2.48
CA GLN A 74 -1.65 -19.54 3.94
C GLN A 74 -0.36 -18.99 4.54
N ARG A 75 0.82 -19.52 4.14
CA ARG A 75 2.12 -18.98 4.60
C ARG A 75 2.39 -17.56 4.14
N LEU A 76 1.89 -17.17 2.95
CA LEU A 76 1.95 -15.78 2.50
C LEU A 76 1.08 -14.87 3.38
N ASN A 77 -0.08 -15.34 3.83
CA ASN A 77 -0.93 -14.57 4.75
C ASN A 77 -0.28 -14.33 6.11
N ASP A 78 0.41 -15.33 6.68
CA ASP A 78 1.14 -15.15 7.95
C ASP A 78 2.24 -14.08 7.83
N LEU A 79 2.88 -14.01 6.66
CA LEU A 79 3.89 -13.01 6.36
C LEU A 79 3.27 -11.61 6.20
N VAL A 80 2.11 -11.53 5.57
CA VAL A 80 1.34 -10.28 5.45
C VAL A 80 0.90 -9.79 6.83
N ALA A 81 0.41 -10.69 7.70
CA ALA A 81 -0.02 -10.35 9.04
C ALA A 81 1.12 -9.83 9.92
N SER A 82 2.29 -10.47 9.86
CA SER A 82 3.48 -9.99 10.60
C SER A 82 4.05 -8.70 10.03
N THR A 83 3.93 -8.45 8.72
CA THR A 83 4.36 -7.18 8.11
C THR A 83 3.43 -6.04 8.50
N LEU A 84 2.11 -6.26 8.37
CA LEU A 84 1.09 -5.23 8.62
C LEU A 84 0.96 -4.84 10.11
N SER A 85 1.38 -5.69 11.06
CA SER A 85 1.36 -5.37 12.49
C SER A 85 2.39 -4.31 12.92
N GLU A 86 3.40 -4.08 12.09
CA GLU A 86 4.45 -3.07 12.30
C GLU A 86 4.21 -1.78 11.52
N ILE A 87 3.13 -1.71 10.72
CA ILE A 87 2.80 -0.55 9.89
C ILE A 87 2.08 0.51 10.72
N ASP A 88 2.53 1.76 10.60
CA ASP A 88 1.90 2.91 11.25
C ASP A 88 0.72 3.45 10.42
N VAL A 89 0.83 3.37 9.08
CA VAL A 89 -0.20 3.85 8.14
C VAL A 89 -0.41 2.86 6.99
N ILE A 90 -1.66 2.46 6.75
CA ILE A 90 -2.02 1.67 5.57
C ILE A 90 -2.79 2.55 4.59
N GLY A 91 -2.22 2.76 3.42
CA GLY A 91 -2.85 3.46 2.30
C GLY A 91 -3.58 2.50 1.37
N MET A 92 -4.91 2.49 1.38
CA MET A 92 -5.71 1.68 0.48
C MET A 92 -5.96 2.44 -0.83
N CYS A 93 -5.43 1.93 -1.93
CA CYS A 93 -5.48 2.57 -3.24
C CYS A 93 -6.71 2.16 -4.06
N PHE A 94 -7.43 3.16 -4.58
CA PHE A 94 -8.60 3.02 -5.45
C PHE A 94 -8.38 3.81 -6.75
N PRO A 95 -8.43 3.18 -7.94
CA PRO A 95 -8.34 3.91 -9.19
C PRO A 95 -9.56 4.81 -9.40
N ALA A 96 -9.35 6.08 -9.75
CA ALA A 96 -10.42 7.07 -9.88
C ALA A 96 -11.50 6.68 -10.92
N GLY A 97 -11.10 6.01 -12.01
CA GLY A 97 -12.02 5.57 -13.07
C GLY A 97 -12.76 4.26 -12.79
N ASP A 98 -12.39 3.52 -11.72
CA ASP A 98 -12.96 2.22 -11.41
C ASP A 98 -14.08 2.35 -10.37
N LYS A 99 -15.14 1.56 -10.51
CA LYS A 99 -16.12 1.37 -9.43
C LYS A 99 -15.53 0.52 -8.31
N ILE A 100 -15.91 0.79 -7.06
CA ILE A 100 -15.55 -0.05 -5.90
C ILE A 100 -16.16 -1.45 -6.06
N GLY A 101 -15.30 -2.43 -6.30
CA GLY A 101 -15.67 -3.81 -6.60
C GLY A 101 -15.59 -4.74 -5.38
N PRO A 102 -15.94 -6.03 -5.58
CA PRO A 102 -15.83 -7.05 -4.52
C PRO A 102 -14.41 -7.24 -3.99
N GLY A 103 -13.39 -7.11 -4.84
CA GLY A 103 -11.99 -7.22 -4.42
C GLY A 103 -11.56 -6.08 -3.50
N ASP A 104 -12.06 -4.86 -3.73
CA ASP A 104 -11.79 -3.72 -2.85
C ASP A 104 -12.46 -3.91 -1.49
N ARG A 105 -13.74 -4.32 -1.50
CA ARG A 105 -14.48 -4.65 -0.26
C ARG A 105 -13.79 -5.73 0.54
N PHE A 106 -13.35 -6.81 -0.11
CA PHE A 106 -12.63 -7.89 0.55
C PHE A 106 -11.33 -7.40 1.21
N ILE A 107 -10.52 -6.61 0.51
CA ILE A 107 -9.29 -6.06 1.09
C ILE A 107 -9.62 -5.16 2.28
N ASN A 108 -10.61 -4.28 2.16
CA ASN A 108 -11.03 -3.39 3.25
C ASN A 108 -11.52 -4.16 4.49
N GLU A 109 -12.26 -5.25 4.31
CA GLU A 109 -12.68 -6.13 5.42
C GLU A 109 -11.46 -6.73 6.14
N GLN A 110 -10.48 -7.24 5.39
CA GLN A 110 -9.24 -7.77 5.97
C GLN A 110 -8.41 -6.70 6.69
N LEU A 111 -8.46 -5.44 6.24
CA LEU A 111 -7.79 -4.34 6.93
C LEU A 111 -8.36 -4.07 8.32
N GLY A 112 -9.59 -4.52 8.59
CA GLY A 112 -10.20 -4.45 9.91
C GLY A 112 -9.38 -5.15 10.99
N ASP A 113 -8.59 -6.16 10.65
CA ASP A 113 -7.81 -6.91 11.63
C ASP A 113 -6.56 -6.15 12.11
N TYR A 114 -6.19 -5.03 11.44
CA TYR A 114 -4.98 -4.24 11.73
C TYR A 114 -5.31 -2.91 12.42
N ARG A 115 -5.92 -2.97 13.62
CA ARG A 115 -6.40 -1.80 14.38
C ARG A 115 -5.34 -0.76 14.77
N ARG A 116 -4.06 -1.15 14.81
CA ARG A 116 -2.95 -0.26 15.18
C ARG A 116 -2.66 0.77 14.09
N ALA A 117 -2.75 0.37 12.81
CA ALA A 117 -2.38 1.23 11.70
C ALA A 117 -3.49 2.24 11.42
N LYS A 118 -3.12 3.48 11.11
CA LYS A 118 -4.08 4.45 10.57
C LYS A 118 -4.43 4.08 9.14
N LEU A 119 -5.70 3.87 8.86
CA LEU A 119 -6.19 3.61 7.50
C LEU A 119 -6.41 4.92 6.74
N VAL A 120 -5.90 5.00 5.52
CA VAL A 120 -6.04 6.15 4.62
C VAL A 120 -6.52 5.66 3.26
N ALA A 121 -7.65 6.17 2.78
CA ALA A 121 -8.08 5.92 1.40
C ALA A 121 -7.28 6.85 0.46
N ILE A 122 -6.74 6.28 -0.61
CA ILE A 122 -5.93 6.99 -1.61
C ILE A 122 -6.56 6.78 -2.97
N VAL A 123 -7.05 7.85 -3.59
CA VAL A 123 -7.52 7.80 -4.97
C VAL A 123 -6.32 7.92 -5.90
N THR A 124 -6.07 6.89 -6.70
CA THR A 124 -4.98 6.81 -7.67
C THR A 124 -5.51 7.00 -9.09
N LYS A 125 -4.61 7.23 -10.06
CA LYS A 125 -4.99 7.46 -11.46
C LYS A 125 -5.97 8.64 -11.64
N SER A 126 -5.83 9.69 -10.83
CA SER A 126 -6.73 10.84 -10.88
C SER A 126 -6.67 11.58 -12.22
N GLU A 127 -5.57 11.43 -12.97
CA GLU A 127 -5.40 11.95 -14.32
C GLU A 127 -6.34 11.31 -15.36
N THR A 128 -6.98 10.18 -15.04
CA THR A 128 -7.86 9.48 -15.99
C THR A 128 -9.32 9.94 -15.92
N VAL A 129 -9.66 10.85 -15.02
CA VAL A 129 -11.03 11.35 -14.81
C VAL A 129 -11.08 12.88 -14.76
N SER A 130 -12.26 13.47 -14.96
CA SER A 130 -12.44 14.90 -14.79
C SER A 130 -12.37 15.32 -13.31
N ARG A 131 -12.12 16.60 -13.05
CA ARG A 131 -12.08 17.13 -11.67
C ARG A 131 -13.43 16.98 -10.97
N GLU A 132 -14.52 17.15 -11.71
CA GLU A 132 -15.89 16.97 -11.21
C GLU A 132 -16.13 15.50 -10.84
N ALA A 133 -15.69 14.56 -11.68
CA ALA A 133 -15.83 13.13 -11.38
C ALA A 133 -14.98 12.69 -10.18
N LEU A 134 -13.82 13.31 -9.95
CA LEU A 134 -12.94 13.03 -8.81
C LEU A 134 -13.46 13.58 -7.47
N ALA A 135 -14.21 14.69 -7.52
CA ALA A 135 -14.72 15.37 -6.34
C ALA A 135 -16.03 14.79 -5.78
N ASN A 136 -16.68 13.90 -6.55
CA ASN A 136 -17.92 13.20 -6.17
C ASN A 136 -17.64 11.79 -5.65
#